data_AF-A0A1B8DYU0-F1
#
_entry.id   AF-A0A1B8DYU0-F1
#
_cell.length_a   1.000
_cell.length_b   1.000
_cell.length_c   1.000
_cell.angle_alpha   90.00
_cell.angle_beta   90.00
_cell.angle_gamma   90.00
#
_symmetry.space_group_name_H-M   'P 1'
#
loop_
_entity.id
_entity.type
_entity.pdbx_description
1 polymer ?
#
loop_
_entity_poly.entity_id
_entity_poly.type
_entity_poly.pdbx_seq_one_letter_code
_entity_poly.pdbx_strand_id
1 'polypeptide(L)'
;MSQTDTKKRPRARILRSKSGCRTCRIRKVKCDERRPACGKCASTGRTCDWFAPDSPVDPGTSIERRRIVPLAEATILERRSFDFFSSRTVRDLAWLFDSDLWEFTILQMSQSEKALRHAAVALSSLQEAEETYGMPISKDRAGDVRHRFAARHYNLAIHYLSEGMSTGAENARITTLITCLVFIHIELLRGRYTESLTHLRSGLQILEGGKAEASGNNDILEDEIRKAFQKLDLQSAHFGEPIPRPRLVLSEAKPTTPESPSLPLFTNLSEARDQCDILMSKNFHFIASCGEYTPQERVQFDQQLVARQAELTDLHHVYLQTLFNLANTNVELSPKDRRGAMMLRAHIIASSIHLAACLAPDSDVLFNQHLAGFKDVVALAEILISDFSSPTSSPESPGCKIISKERMPTFLTDWGVVLPLYFVAIKCRDSPTRHAALNALDSWRHREGFWDSALAHKIASQVVKMEEFGILGSGAVKIYDDPDGDIGSGPRTYLGTATRASGAVRKKPVVVPQSVVGDELPGQVRIGNTFVEISEDQQHITIRMSRKLLRGGGNEIQPDMTQGDEEEWVTENYQLTL
;
A
#
# COMPACT_ATOMS: atom_id res chain seq x y z
N MET A 1 -42.37 -77.17 -14.04
CA MET A 1 -41.58 -76.20 -14.83
C MET A 1 -42.58 -75.13 -15.26
N SER A 2 -42.67 -73.97 -14.64
CA SER A 2 -41.71 -72.86 -14.74
C SER A 2 -41.96 -71.88 -13.58
N GLN A 3 -40.89 -71.33 -13.04
CA GLN A 3 -40.81 -70.52 -11.83
C GLN A 3 -41.52 -69.17 -11.98
N THR A 4 -42.35 -68.81 -11.01
CA THR A 4 -42.84 -67.44 -10.80
C THR A 4 -41.80 -66.66 -10.02
N ASP A 5 -40.98 -65.90 -10.76
CA ASP A 5 -39.95 -65.03 -10.21
C ASP A 5 -40.60 -63.82 -9.51
N THR A 6 -40.61 -63.84 -8.17
CA THR A 6 -41.14 -62.76 -7.33
C THR A 6 -40.13 -61.61 -7.27
N LYS A 7 -40.20 -60.69 -8.24
CA LYS A 7 -39.44 -59.43 -8.20
C LYS A 7 -39.83 -58.60 -6.98
N LYS A 8 -38.96 -58.59 -5.96
CA LYS A 8 -39.00 -57.64 -4.82
C LYS A 8 -38.96 -56.20 -5.35
N ARG A 9 -40.02 -55.43 -5.08
CA ARG A 9 -40.03 -53.98 -5.29
C ARG A 9 -38.90 -53.33 -4.48
N PRO A 10 -38.06 -52.45 -5.06
CA PRO A 10 -37.05 -51.73 -4.28
C PRO A 10 -37.76 -50.82 -3.27
N ARG A 11 -37.32 -50.85 -2.00
CA ARG A 11 -37.81 -49.95 -0.95
C ARG A 11 -37.62 -48.51 -1.42
N ALA A 12 -38.72 -47.77 -1.55
CA ALA A 12 -38.68 -46.34 -1.79
C ALA A 12 -37.76 -45.67 -0.74
N ARG A 13 -36.76 -44.94 -1.22
CA ARG A 13 -35.81 -44.18 -0.40
C ARG A 13 -36.59 -43.06 0.27
N ILE A 14 -37.05 -43.29 1.51
CA ILE A 14 -37.81 -42.32 2.29
C ILE A 14 -36.97 -41.04 2.41
N LEU A 15 -37.42 -39.95 1.77
CA LEU A 15 -36.86 -38.61 1.97
C LEU A 15 -36.95 -38.28 3.47
N ARG A 16 -35.80 -38.07 4.11
CA ARG A 16 -35.75 -37.68 5.53
C ARG A 16 -36.14 -36.21 5.63
N SER A 17 -37.11 -35.88 6.48
CA SER A 17 -37.52 -34.49 6.68
C SER A 17 -36.37 -33.65 7.27
N LYS A 18 -36.19 -32.44 6.75
CA LYS A 18 -35.15 -31.50 7.20
C LYS A 18 -35.45 -30.91 8.60
N SER A 19 -36.67 -31.09 9.11
CA SER A 19 -37.22 -30.46 10.32
C SER A 19 -37.42 -31.40 11.52
N GLY A 20 -37.12 -32.70 11.41
CA GLY A 20 -37.27 -33.63 12.54
C GLY A 20 -36.31 -33.35 13.71
N CYS A 21 -36.76 -33.60 14.96
CA CYS A 21 -35.96 -33.38 16.16
C CYS A 21 -34.65 -34.19 16.17
N ARG A 22 -33.64 -33.68 16.88
CA ARG A 22 -32.31 -34.30 16.99
C ARG A 22 -32.40 -35.70 17.56
N THR A 23 -33.24 -35.91 18.59
CA THR A 23 -33.44 -37.22 19.22
C THR A 23 -33.96 -38.27 18.23
N CYS A 24 -34.94 -37.93 17.38
CA CYS A 24 -35.44 -38.85 16.35
C CYS A 24 -34.43 -39.09 15.23
N ARG A 25 -33.64 -38.06 14.86
CA ARG A 25 -32.56 -38.18 13.87
C ARG A 25 -31.47 -39.13 14.33
N ILE A 26 -30.97 -38.98 15.56
CA ILE A 26 -29.97 -39.88 16.16
C ILE A 26 -30.50 -41.31 16.16
N ARG A 27 -31.76 -41.49 16.55
CA ARG A 27 -32.44 -42.79 16.57
C ARG A 27 -32.77 -43.34 15.18
N LYS A 28 -32.53 -42.60 14.10
CA LYS A 28 -32.87 -42.96 12.71
C LYS A 28 -34.35 -43.35 12.53
N VAL A 29 -35.26 -42.73 13.29
CA VAL A 29 -36.72 -42.94 13.19
C VAL A 29 -37.42 -41.69 12.66
N LYS A 30 -38.49 -41.85 11.88
CA LYS A 30 -39.28 -40.73 11.33
C LYS A 30 -39.88 -39.90 12.48
N CYS A 31 -39.62 -38.59 12.50
CA CYS A 31 -40.20 -37.64 13.44
C CYS A 31 -41.57 -37.18 12.92
N ASP A 32 -42.53 -36.97 13.82
CA ASP A 32 -43.86 -36.39 13.53
C ASP A 32 -43.90 -34.87 13.74
N GLU A 33 -42.76 -34.25 14.08
CA GLU A 33 -42.54 -32.79 14.08
C GLU A 33 -43.42 -31.96 15.03
N ARG A 34 -44.20 -32.62 15.90
CA ARG A 34 -44.99 -31.96 16.95
C ARG A 34 -44.10 -31.32 18.01
N ARG A 35 -44.37 -30.06 18.36
CA ARG A 35 -43.73 -29.30 19.45
C ARG A 35 -44.69 -29.18 20.64
N PRO A 36 -44.21 -29.14 21.90
CA PRO A 36 -42.80 -29.08 22.34
C PRO A 36 -42.07 -30.42 22.33
N ALA A 37 -42.77 -31.56 22.28
CA ALA A 37 -42.17 -32.88 22.14
C ALA A 37 -42.88 -33.72 21.06
N CYS A 38 -42.09 -34.39 20.23
CA CYS A 38 -42.60 -35.28 19.19
C CYS A 38 -43.21 -36.55 19.82
N GLY A 39 -44.21 -37.16 19.17
CA GLY A 39 -44.94 -38.29 19.74
C GLY A 39 -44.05 -39.49 20.07
N LYS A 40 -42.96 -39.71 19.30
CA LYS A 40 -41.99 -40.79 19.55
C LYS A 40 -41.03 -40.54 20.71
N CYS A 41 -40.73 -39.27 20.99
CA CYS A 41 -39.95 -38.91 22.16
C CYS A 41 -40.84 -39.01 23.41
N ALA A 42 -42.06 -38.45 23.35
CA ALA A 42 -43.04 -38.51 24.43
C ALA A 42 -43.41 -39.95 24.81
N SER A 43 -43.74 -40.81 23.84
CA SER A 43 -44.14 -42.20 24.12
C SER A 43 -43.03 -43.07 24.71
N THR A 44 -41.78 -42.62 24.61
CA THR A 44 -40.64 -43.36 25.15
C THR A 44 -39.94 -42.64 26.31
N GLY A 45 -40.56 -41.57 26.84
CA GLY A 45 -40.06 -40.81 27.98
C GLY A 45 -38.72 -40.10 27.73
N ARG A 46 -38.35 -39.84 26.46
CA ARG A 46 -37.06 -39.22 26.11
C ARG A 46 -37.22 -37.73 25.86
N THR A 47 -36.20 -36.96 26.25
CA THR A 47 -36.09 -35.53 25.96
C THR A 47 -36.11 -35.30 24.44
N CYS A 48 -36.97 -34.38 24.00
CA CYS A 48 -37.17 -34.06 22.60
C CYS A 48 -36.38 -32.80 22.23
N ASP A 49 -35.15 -32.99 21.76
CA ASP A 49 -34.26 -31.86 21.46
C ASP A 49 -34.52 -31.34 20.05
N TRP A 50 -35.08 -30.16 19.95
CA TRP A 50 -35.22 -29.43 18.69
C TRP A 50 -34.00 -28.54 18.48
N PHE A 51 -33.64 -28.30 17.22
CA PHE A 51 -32.67 -27.26 16.89
C PHE A 51 -33.18 -25.96 17.51
N ALA A 52 -32.37 -25.32 18.37
CA ALA A 52 -32.65 -23.96 18.78
C ALA A 52 -32.85 -23.15 17.49
N PRO A 53 -33.89 -22.31 17.37
CA PRO A 53 -33.84 -21.27 16.36
C PRO A 53 -32.51 -20.55 16.57
N ASP A 54 -31.74 -20.32 15.49
CA ASP A 54 -30.59 -19.44 15.55
C ASP A 54 -31.06 -18.22 16.34
N SER A 55 -30.48 -18.02 17.53
CA SER A 55 -30.66 -16.79 18.25
C SER A 55 -30.39 -15.69 17.22
N PRO A 56 -31.28 -14.70 17.02
CA PRO A 56 -30.90 -13.57 16.21
C PRO A 56 -29.63 -13.04 16.86
N VAL A 57 -28.51 -13.24 16.16
CA VAL A 57 -27.31 -12.48 16.39
C VAL A 57 -27.80 -11.07 16.24
N ASP A 58 -27.83 -10.34 17.35
CA ASP A 58 -28.09 -8.92 17.37
C ASP A 58 -27.15 -8.33 16.31
N PRO A 59 -27.63 -7.81 15.17
CA PRO A 59 -26.76 -7.21 14.18
C PRO A 59 -26.41 -5.81 14.69
N GLY A 60 -25.68 -5.75 15.81
CA GLY A 60 -24.73 -4.68 15.96
C GLY A 60 -23.80 -4.76 14.74
N THR A 61 -23.50 -3.60 14.14
CA THR A 61 -22.34 -3.41 13.27
C THR A 61 -22.37 -4.00 11.85
N SER A 62 -23.45 -3.89 11.08
CA SER A 62 -23.32 -3.99 9.62
C SER A 62 -24.07 -2.89 8.89
N ILE A 63 -23.33 -2.08 8.12
CA ILE A 63 -23.90 -1.26 7.05
C ILE A 63 -24.72 -2.22 6.18
N GLU A 64 -26.01 -1.94 6.01
CA GLU A 64 -26.92 -2.80 5.25
C GLU A 64 -26.34 -3.00 3.83
N ARG A 65 -25.86 -4.20 3.51
CA ARG A 65 -25.23 -4.53 2.21
C ARG A 65 -26.30 -4.53 1.10
N ARG A 66 -26.75 -3.34 0.70
CA ARG A 66 -27.70 -3.11 -0.38
C ARG A 66 -27.09 -3.51 -1.72
N ARG A 67 -27.90 -4.10 -2.58
CA ARG A 67 -27.50 -4.43 -3.96
C ARG A 67 -27.25 -3.15 -4.75
N ILE A 68 -26.11 -3.08 -5.43
CA ILE A 68 -25.82 -2.04 -6.41
C ILE A 68 -26.76 -2.22 -7.60
N VAL A 69 -27.44 -1.13 -7.99
CA VAL A 69 -28.41 -1.10 -9.10
C VAL A 69 -27.79 -0.30 -10.25
N PRO A 70 -28.13 -0.60 -11.52
CA PRO A 70 -27.73 0.26 -12.63
C PRO A 70 -28.22 1.70 -12.43
N LEU A 71 -27.34 2.67 -12.69
CA LEU A 71 -27.64 4.10 -12.52
C LEU A 71 -28.76 4.54 -13.48
N ALA A 72 -29.96 4.77 -12.95
CA ALA A 72 -31.16 5.07 -13.76
C ALA A 72 -31.00 6.34 -14.60
N GLU A 73 -30.48 7.42 -14.03
CA GLU A 73 -30.33 8.75 -14.67
C GLU A 73 -28.93 9.00 -15.26
N ALA A 74 -28.18 7.95 -15.60
CA ALA A 74 -26.84 8.06 -16.17
C ALA A 74 -26.81 7.77 -17.68
N THR A 75 -25.91 8.45 -18.39
CA THR A 75 -25.55 8.14 -19.77
C THR A 75 -24.94 6.74 -19.90
N ILE A 76 -24.90 6.19 -21.11
CA ILE A 76 -24.29 4.88 -21.38
C ILE A 76 -22.82 4.85 -20.93
N LEU A 77 -22.08 5.93 -21.16
CA LEU A 77 -20.67 6.01 -20.80
C LEU A 77 -20.47 6.07 -19.29
N GLU A 78 -21.29 6.85 -18.57
CA GLU A 78 -21.27 6.88 -17.10
C GLU A 78 -21.59 5.51 -16.49
N ARG A 79 -22.61 4.80 -17.01
CA ARG A 79 -22.95 3.46 -16.54
C ARG A 79 -21.78 2.49 -16.73
N ARG A 80 -21.17 2.48 -17.92
CA ARG A 80 -19.98 1.65 -18.19
C ARG A 80 -18.82 1.98 -17.25
N SER A 81 -18.51 3.26 -17.05
CA SER A 81 -17.43 3.69 -16.15
C SER A 81 -17.74 3.35 -14.70
N PHE A 82 -19.00 3.42 -14.28
CA PHE A 82 -19.41 2.99 -12.94
C PHE A 82 -19.37 1.45 -12.77
N ASP A 83 -19.72 0.71 -13.82
CA ASP A 83 -19.56 -0.75 -13.84
C ASP A 83 -18.08 -1.13 -13.73
N PHE A 84 -17.19 -0.40 -14.42
CA PHE A 84 -15.74 -0.56 -14.26
C PHE A 84 -15.30 -0.22 -12.82
N PHE A 85 -15.82 0.88 -12.25
CA PHE A 85 -15.51 1.26 -10.88
C PHE A 85 -15.85 0.15 -9.88
N SER A 86 -17.08 -0.37 -9.96
CA SER A 86 -17.59 -1.41 -9.05
C SER A 86 -16.94 -2.77 -9.23
N SER A 87 -16.67 -3.19 -10.47
CA SER A 87 -16.13 -4.52 -10.75
C SER A 87 -14.60 -4.59 -10.72
N ARG A 88 -13.91 -3.46 -10.91
CA ARG A 88 -12.46 -3.43 -11.11
C ARG A 88 -11.73 -2.46 -10.20
N THR A 89 -12.09 -1.18 -10.20
CA THR A 89 -11.40 -0.19 -9.36
C THR A 89 -11.47 -0.55 -7.88
N VAL A 90 -12.67 -0.82 -7.36
CA VAL A 90 -12.84 -1.19 -5.94
C VAL A 90 -12.08 -2.46 -5.57
N ARG A 91 -12.09 -3.46 -6.45
CA ARG A 91 -11.36 -4.72 -6.26
C ARG A 91 -9.85 -4.48 -6.17
N ASP A 92 -9.31 -3.64 -7.04
CA ASP A 92 -7.89 -3.29 -7.03
C ASP A 92 -7.54 -2.52 -5.74
N LEU A 93 -8.39 -1.60 -5.27
CA LEU A 93 -8.18 -0.83 -4.04
C LEU A 93 -8.20 -1.69 -2.76
N ALA A 94 -9.04 -2.73 -2.71
CA ALA A 94 -9.21 -3.64 -1.58
C ALA A 94 -8.49 -4.99 -1.80
N TRP A 95 -7.43 -5.03 -2.61
CA TRP A 95 -6.86 -6.30 -3.03
C TRP A 95 -6.09 -7.04 -1.92
N LEU A 96 -5.31 -6.32 -1.11
CA LEU A 96 -4.46 -6.92 -0.07
C LEU A 96 -5.23 -7.15 1.23
N PHE A 97 -6.16 -6.26 1.58
CA PHE A 97 -6.99 -6.35 2.78
C PHE A 97 -8.42 -5.94 2.45
N ASP A 98 -9.39 -6.53 3.16
CA ASP A 98 -10.79 -6.14 3.03
C ASP A 98 -10.97 -4.67 3.44
N SER A 99 -11.94 -4.00 2.81
CA SER A 99 -12.23 -2.61 3.12
C SER A 99 -13.71 -2.36 2.89
N ASP A 100 -14.51 -2.43 3.96
CA ASP A 100 -15.94 -2.17 3.88
C ASP A 100 -16.24 -0.76 3.33
N LEU A 101 -15.36 0.21 3.63
CA LEU A 101 -15.40 1.56 3.06
C LEU A 101 -15.41 1.54 1.52
N TRP A 102 -14.51 0.81 0.87
CA TRP A 102 -14.46 0.74 -0.60
C TRP A 102 -15.46 -0.26 -1.18
N GLU A 103 -15.55 -1.44 -0.58
CA GLU A 103 -16.32 -2.59 -1.09
C GLU A 103 -17.83 -2.43 -0.91
N PHE A 104 -18.27 -1.58 0.02
CA PHE A 104 -19.69 -1.33 0.26
C PHE A 104 -20.02 0.16 0.35
N THR A 105 -19.40 0.91 1.26
CA THR A 105 -19.86 2.27 1.59
C THR A 105 -19.74 3.23 0.42
N ILE A 106 -18.57 3.32 -0.21
CA ILE A 106 -18.32 4.21 -1.35
C ILE A 106 -19.19 3.81 -2.55
N LEU A 107 -19.39 2.51 -2.79
CA LEU A 107 -20.25 2.04 -3.87
C LEU A 107 -21.72 2.41 -3.65
N GLN A 108 -22.23 2.21 -2.44
CA GLN A 108 -23.60 2.55 -2.07
C GLN A 108 -23.83 4.06 -2.10
N MET A 109 -22.91 4.84 -1.52
CA MET A 109 -23.02 6.29 -1.51
C MET A 109 -22.88 6.88 -2.92
N SER A 110 -22.12 6.27 -3.83
CA SER A 110 -22.07 6.70 -5.23
C SER A 110 -23.41 6.54 -5.97
N GLN A 111 -24.32 5.71 -5.46
CA GLN A 111 -25.66 5.55 -6.02
C GLN A 111 -26.59 6.68 -5.58
N SER A 112 -26.49 7.15 -4.34
CA SER A 112 -27.34 8.23 -3.81
C SER A 112 -26.74 9.63 -4.03
N GLU A 113 -25.44 9.79 -3.86
CA GLU A 113 -24.73 11.08 -3.86
C GLU A 113 -24.10 11.39 -5.22
N LYS A 114 -24.58 12.46 -5.89
CA LYS A 114 -24.08 12.85 -7.23
C LYS A 114 -22.61 13.23 -7.23
N ALA A 115 -22.13 13.92 -6.19
CA ALA A 115 -20.73 14.30 -6.05
C ALA A 115 -19.81 13.07 -6.10
N LEU A 116 -20.12 12.08 -5.27
CA LEU A 116 -19.33 10.85 -5.19
C LEU A 116 -19.47 9.99 -6.45
N ARG A 117 -20.67 9.93 -7.04
CA ARG A 117 -20.89 9.24 -8.32
C ARG A 117 -19.96 9.74 -9.41
N HIS A 118 -19.87 11.06 -9.59
CA HIS A 118 -19.03 11.65 -10.62
C HIS A 118 -17.53 11.51 -10.28
N ALA A 119 -17.16 11.57 -8.99
CA ALA A 119 -15.79 11.27 -8.58
C ALA A 119 -15.41 9.81 -8.90
N ALA A 120 -16.29 8.84 -8.61
CA ALA A 120 -16.09 7.43 -8.93
C ALA A 120 -15.96 7.18 -10.44
N VAL A 121 -16.82 7.81 -11.26
CA VAL A 121 -16.74 7.75 -12.74
C VAL A 121 -15.43 8.36 -13.26
N ALA A 122 -14.97 9.47 -12.67
CA ALA A 122 -13.70 10.08 -13.06
C ALA A 122 -12.51 9.17 -12.72
N LEU A 123 -12.49 8.61 -11.51
CA LEU A 123 -11.45 7.69 -11.05
C LEU A 123 -11.35 6.46 -11.94
N SER A 124 -12.47 5.79 -12.23
CA SER A 124 -12.45 4.59 -13.06
C SER A 124 -12.09 4.88 -14.51
N SER A 125 -12.53 6.00 -15.08
CA SER A 125 -12.14 6.42 -16.43
C SER A 125 -10.64 6.68 -16.54
N LEU A 126 -10.02 7.29 -15.52
CA LEU A 126 -8.57 7.49 -15.47
C LEU A 126 -7.83 6.17 -15.30
N GLN A 127 -8.25 5.33 -14.36
CA GLN A 127 -7.64 4.01 -14.18
C GLN A 127 -7.69 3.22 -15.50
N GLU A 128 -8.86 3.12 -16.14
CA GLU A 128 -9.00 2.41 -17.41
C GLU A 128 -8.08 2.99 -18.51
N ALA A 129 -7.86 4.30 -18.51
CA ALA A 129 -6.90 4.94 -19.40
C ALA A 129 -5.47 4.48 -19.10
N GLU A 130 -4.98 4.66 -17.87
CA GLU A 130 -3.61 4.31 -17.49
C GLU A 130 -3.30 2.82 -17.70
N GLU A 131 -4.27 1.97 -17.39
CA GLU A 131 -4.21 0.55 -17.64
C GLU A 131 -4.03 0.17 -19.12
N THR A 132 -4.61 0.95 -20.04
CA THR A 132 -4.48 0.74 -21.48
C THR A 132 -3.07 1.03 -21.97
N TYR A 133 -2.37 1.95 -21.29
CA TYR A 133 -1.01 2.36 -21.62
C TYR A 133 0.06 1.64 -20.79
N GLY A 134 -0.33 0.65 -19.97
CA GLY A 134 0.61 -0.14 -19.16
C GLY A 134 1.13 0.58 -17.92
N MET A 135 0.33 1.48 -17.32
CA MET A 135 0.69 2.28 -16.15
C MET A 135 1.99 3.09 -16.33
N PRO A 136 2.02 4.00 -17.31
CA PRO A 136 3.16 4.92 -17.46
C PRO A 136 3.20 5.93 -16.31
N ILE A 137 4.34 6.61 -16.16
CA ILE A 137 4.47 7.70 -15.18
C ILE A 137 3.46 8.78 -15.54
N SER A 138 2.53 9.01 -14.61
CA SER A 138 1.27 9.67 -14.92
C SER A 138 1.39 11.18 -15.09
N LYS A 139 0.74 11.72 -16.12
CA LYS A 139 0.42 13.14 -16.29
C LYS A 139 -0.82 13.28 -17.18
N ASP A 140 -1.51 14.41 -17.11
CA ASP A 140 -2.71 14.68 -17.92
C ASP A 140 -2.45 14.52 -19.43
N ARG A 141 -3.28 13.69 -20.08
CA ARG A 141 -3.26 13.50 -21.54
C ARG A 141 -4.45 14.22 -22.16
N ALA A 142 -4.29 15.51 -22.48
CA ALA A 142 -5.37 16.31 -23.08
C ALA A 142 -5.93 15.69 -24.39
N GLY A 143 -5.09 14.96 -25.14
CA GLY A 143 -5.49 14.24 -26.35
C GLY A 143 -6.34 12.98 -26.11
N ASP A 144 -6.27 12.37 -24.93
CA ASP A 144 -7.01 11.15 -24.59
C ASP A 144 -8.47 11.47 -24.21
N VAL A 145 -9.42 10.73 -24.79
CA VAL A 145 -10.86 10.93 -24.60
C VAL A 145 -11.29 10.63 -23.16
N ARG A 146 -10.73 9.61 -22.52
CA ARG A 146 -11.02 9.20 -21.14
C ARG A 146 -10.44 10.18 -20.13
N HIS A 147 -9.27 10.77 -20.40
CA HIS A 147 -8.74 11.87 -19.59
C HIS A 147 -9.67 13.09 -19.62
N ARG A 148 -10.13 13.50 -20.82
CA ARG A 148 -11.11 14.60 -20.93
C ARG A 148 -12.46 14.27 -20.28
N PHE A 149 -12.92 13.04 -20.41
CA PHE A 149 -14.15 12.57 -19.78
C PHE A 149 -14.03 12.59 -18.25
N ALA A 150 -12.92 12.09 -17.71
CA ALA A 150 -12.64 12.14 -16.28
C ALA A 150 -12.55 13.58 -15.75
N ALA A 151 -11.87 14.49 -16.47
CA ALA A 151 -11.79 15.90 -16.07
C ALA A 151 -13.16 16.57 -15.99
N ARG A 152 -14.08 16.26 -16.92
CA ARG A 152 -15.47 16.75 -16.85
C ARG A 152 -16.20 16.24 -15.61
N HIS A 153 -16.08 14.95 -15.32
CA HIS A 153 -16.72 14.34 -14.16
C HIS A 153 -16.10 14.77 -12.83
N TYR A 154 -14.79 15.00 -12.80
CA TYR A 154 -14.12 15.62 -11.66
C TYR A 154 -14.71 17.00 -11.34
N ASN A 155 -14.88 17.85 -12.35
CA ASN A 155 -15.49 19.18 -12.18
C ASN A 155 -16.97 19.11 -11.77
N LEU A 156 -17.74 18.15 -12.31
CA LEU A 156 -19.12 17.88 -11.87
C LEU A 156 -19.15 17.45 -10.40
N ALA A 157 -18.22 16.60 -9.97
CA ALA A 157 -18.12 16.17 -8.58
C ALA A 157 -17.87 17.36 -7.65
N ILE A 158 -16.95 18.27 -8.01
CA ILE A 158 -16.72 19.52 -7.26
C ILE A 158 -17.98 20.37 -7.20
N HIS A 159 -18.67 20.54 -8.33
CA HIS A 159 -19.90 21.35 -8.39
C HIS A 159 -20.98 20.82 -7.43
N TYR A 160 -21.31 19.52 -7.51
CA TYR A 160 -22.32 18.92 -6.64
C TYR A 160 -21.89 18.88 -5.17
N LEU A 161 -20.58 18.73 -4.91
CA LEU A 161 -20.07 18.79 -3.54
C LEU A 161 -20.25 20.19 -2.95
N SER A 162 -19.90 21.22 -3.71
CA SER A 162 -20.10 22.63 -3.32
C SER A 162 -21.58 22.97 -3.10
N GLU A 163 -22.46 22.47 -3.96
CA GLU A 163 -23.91 22.64 -3.83
C GLU A 163 -24.44 21.97 -2.55
N GLY A 164 -24.04 20.72 -2.29
CA GLY A 164 -24.44 19.99 -1.08
C GLY A 164 -23.95 20.63 0.22
N MET A 165 -22.74 21.19 0.23
CA MET A 165 -22.22 21.97 1.36
C MET A 165 -23.01 23.26 1.58
N SER A 166 -23.35 23.97 0.50
CA SER A 166 -24.07 25.25 0.59
C SER A 166 -25.52 25.09 1.04
N THR A 167 -26.15 23.98 0.68
CA THR A 167 -27.54 23.66 1.05
C THR A 167 -27.66 22.99 2.44
N GLY A 168 -26.54 22.68 3.09
CA GLY A 168 -26.53 22.06 4.42
C GLY A 168 -27.06 20.62 4.40
N ALA A 169 -26.72 19.83 3.38
CA ALA A 169 -27.18 18.45 3.27
C ALA A 169 -26.78 17.62 4.51
N GLU A 170 -27.67 16.72 4.95
CA GLU A 170 -27.52 15.93 6.17
C GLU A 170 -26.17 15.17 6.24
N ASN A 171 -25.73 14.63 5.11
CA ASN A 171 -24.47 13.89 4.98
C ASN A 171 -23.34 14.70 4.32
N ALA A 172 -23.42 16.03 4.28
CA ALA A 172 -22.45 16.87 3.57
C ALA A 172 -21.00 16.62 4.04
N ARG A 173 -20.79 16.46 5.35
CA ARG A 173 -19.47 16.21 5.93
C ARG A 173 -18.87 14.88 5.48
N ILE A 174 -19.61 13.78 5.67
CA ILE A 174 -19.16 12.43 5.28
C ILE A 174 -18.95 12.34 3.76
N THR A 175 -19.87 12.92 2.98
CA THR A 175 -19.76 12.98 1.52
C THR A 175 -18.52 13.75 1.09
N THR A 176 -18.19 14.86 1.77
CA THR A 176 -16.96 15.63 1.53
C THR A 176 -15.72 14.80 1.80
N LEU A 177 -15.64 14.16 2.97
CA LEU A 177 -14.49 13.34 3.35
C LEU A 177 -14.25 12.19 2.37
N ILE A 178 -15.31 11.47 1.99
CA ILE A 178 -15.21 10.36 1.04
C ILE A 178 -14.87 10.87 -0.37
N THR A 179 -15.44 12.00 -0.79
CA THR A 179 -15.10 12.59 -2.10
C THR A 179 -13.64 13.05 -2.12
N CYS A 180 -13.11 13.61 -1.02
CA CYS A 180 -11.69 13.91 -0.86
C CYS A 180 -10.82 12.65 -0.98
N LEU A 181 -11.21 11.53 -0.35
CA LEU A 181 -10.50 10.25 -0.52
C LEU A 181 -10.42 9.84 -1.99
N VAL A 182 -11.53 9.88 -2.72
CA VAL A 182 -11.55 9.55 -4.16
C VAL A 182 -10.71 10.54 -4.97
N PHE A 183 -10.76 11.84 -4.65
CA PHE A 183 -9.96 12.87 -5.31
C PHE A 183 -8.45 12.68 -5.09
N ILE A 184 -8.00 12.27 -3.90
CA ILE A 184 -6.59 11.92 -3.67
C ILE A 184 -6.14 10.87 -4.70
N HIS A 185 -6.94 9.81 -4.89
CA HIS A 185 -6.62 8.72 -5.83
C HIS A 185 -6.66 9.19 -7.30
N ILE A 186 -7.57 10.11 -7.66
CA ILE A 186 -7.59 10.75 -8.98
C ILE A 186 -6.33 11.57 -9.22
N GLU A 187 -5.95 12.45 -8.28
CA GLU A 187 -4.78 13.31 -8.43
C GLU A 187 -3.49 12.48 -8.50
N LEU A 188 -3.41 11.40 -7.71
CA LEU A 188 -2.31 10.44 -7.79
C LEU A 188 -2.23 9.80 -9.19
N LEU A 189 -3.32 9.26 -9.74
CA LEU A 189 -3.34 8.72 -11.11
C LEU A 189 -3.06 9.76 -12.21
N ARG A 190 -3.07 11.04 -11.89
CA ARG A 190 -2.69 12.14 -12.79
C ARG A 190 -1.27 12.65 -12.54
N GLY A 191 -0.54 12.07 -11.59
CA GLY A 191 0.80 12.50 -11.18
C GLY A 191 0.82 13.85 -10.45
N ARG A 192 -0.34 14.33 -9.97
CA ARG A 192 -0.54 15.62 -9.31
C ARG A 192 -0.41 15.48 -7.79
N TYR A 193 0.82 15.28 -7.33
CA TYR A 193 1.13 15.01 -5.93
C TYR A 193 0.79 16.18 -4.98
N THR A 194 0.97 17.42 -5.43
CA THR A 194 0.69 18.60 -4.61
C THR A 194 -0.80 18.73 -4.33
N GLU A 195 -1.64 18.49 -5.33
CA GLU A 195 -3.09 18.49 -5.22
C GLU A 195 -3.57 17.30 -4.37
N SER A 196 -2.97 16.12 -4.52
CA SER A 196 -3.31 14.97 -3.67
C SER A 196 -2.98 15.22 -2.19
N LEU A 197 -1.82 15.83 -1.90
CA LEU A 197 -1.46 16.28 -0.55
C LEU A 197 -2.41 17.35 -0.03
N THR A 198 -2.90 18.25 -0.89
CA THR A 198 -3.88 19.26 -0.51
C THR A 198 -5.20 18.62 -0.08
N HIS A 199 -5.75 17.67 -0.86
CA HIS A 199 -6.96 16.94 -0.49
C HIS A 199 -6.79 16.14 0.82
N LEU A 200 -5.64 15.51 1.00
CA LEU A 200 -5.30 14.80 2.25
C LEU A 200 -5.31 15.75 3.46
N ARG A 201 -4.62 16.89 3.36
CA ARG A 201 -4.56 17.90 4.44
C ARG A 201 -5.94 18.47 4.77
N SER A 202 -6.72 18.82 3.75
CA SER A 202 -8.08 19.32 3.95
C SER A 202 -8.99 18.27 4.61
N GLY A 203 -8.92 17.01 4.18
CA GLY A 203 -9.68 15.92 4.79
C GLY A 203 -9.33 15.68 6.26
N LEU A 204 -8.04 15.71 6.60
CA LEU A 204 -7.57 15.62 7.99
C LEU A 204 -8.07 16.77 8.85
N GLN A 205 -8.02 18.00 8.33
CA GLN A 205 -8.54 19.18 9.05
C GLN A 205 -10.04 19.07 9.33
N ILE A 206 -10.82 18.55 8.39
CA ILE A 206 -12.28 18.31 8.57
C ILE A 206 -12.54 17.20 9.61
N LEU A 207 -11.67 16.19 9.68
CA LEU A 207 -11.76 15.10 10.66
C LEU A 207 -11.38 15.54 12.09
N GLU A 208 -10.55 16.57 12.24
CA GLU A 208 -10.18 17.17 13.52
C GLU A 208 -11.26 18.14 14.03
N GLY A 209 -11.83 18.95 13.14
CA GLY A 209 -12.81 19.98 13.48
C GLY A 209 -14.19 19.51 13.93
N GLY A 210 -14.49 18.20 13.88
CA GLY A 210 -15.83 17.66 14.15
C GLY A 210 -15.96 16.75 15.38
N LYS A 211 -15.03 16.78 16.34
CA LYS A 211 -15.12 16.00 17.60
C LYS A 211 -16.22 16.46 18.59
N ALA A 212 -17.23 17.20 18.15
CA ALA A 212 -18.31 17.68 18.99
C ALA A 212 -19.63 16.92 18.69
N GLU A 213 -20.00 16.04 19.61
CA GLU A 213 -21.40 15.70 19.98
C GLU A 213 -22.29 14.86 19.05
N ALA A 214 -21.76 13.92 18.27
CA ALA A 214 -22.59 12.84 17.70
C ALA A 214 -22.25 11.50 18.37
N SER A 215 -23.28 10.79 18.84
CA SER A 215 -23.23 9.42 19.32
C SER A 215 -24.14 8.59 18.42
N GLY A 216 -23.58 7.69 17.61
CA GLY A 216 -24.37 6.82 16.71
C GLY A 216 -23.56 6.10 15.63
N ASN A 217 -24.26 5.43 14.69
CA ASN A 217 -23.66 4.68 13.56
C ASN A 217 -22.71 5.51 12.67
N ASN A 218 -22.85 6.83 12.65
CA ASN A 218 -21.95 7.72 11.92
C ASN A 218 -20.52 7.71 12.50
N ASP A 219 -20.36 7.34 13.78
CA ASP A 219 -19.05 7.28 14.44
C ASP A 219 -18.20 6.15 13.85
N ILE A 220 -18.80 4.98 13.57
CA ILE A 220 -18.09 3.83 12.99
C ILE A 220 -17.60 4.17 11.57
N LEU A 221 -18.46 4.75 10.75
CA LEU A 221 -18.08 5.16 9.39
C LEU A 221 -17.02 6.27 9.41
N GLU A 222 -17.16 7.26 10.31
CA GLU A 222 -16.16 8.30 10.45
C GLU A 222 -14.80 7.73 10.90
N ASP A 223 -14.79 6.70 11.75
CA ASP A 223 -13.58 5.98 12.14
C ASP A 223 -12.95 5.19 10.98
N GLU A 224 -13.74 4.53 10.13
CA GLU A 224 -13.21 3.90 8.90
C GLU A 224 -12.58 4.92 7.95
N ILE A 225 -13.25 6.05 7.75
CA ILE A 225 -12.74 7.17 6.95
C ILE A 225 -11.45 7.71 7.59
N ARG A 226 -11.42 7.88 8.91
CA ARG A 226 -10.24 8.35 9.65
C ARG A 226 -9.06 7.41 9.46
N LYS A 227 -9.26 6.09 9.59
CA LYS A 227 -8.23 5.08 9.31
C LYS A 227 -7.70 5.17 7.88
N ALA A 228 -8.57 5.39 6.90
CA ALA A 228 -8.17 5.56 5.50
C ALA A 228 -7.27 6.80 5.31
N PHE A 229 -7.63 7.94 5.91
CA PHE A 229 -6.80 9.15 5.85
C PHE A 229 -5.48 9.00 6.63
N GLN A 230 -5.49 8.39 7.81
CA GLN A 230 -4.29 8.11 8.60
C GLN A 230 -3.27 7.28 7.83
N LYS A 231 -3.75 6.27 7.10
CA LYS A 231 -2.91 5.44 6.25
C LYS A 231 -2.33 6.22 5.07
N LEU A 232 -3.14 7.05 4.40
CA LEU A 232 -2.65 7.92 3.32
C LEU A 232 -1.62 8.93 3.81
N ASP A 233 -1.80 9.48 5.02
CA ASP A 233 -0.81 10.35 5.67
C ASP A 233 0.53 9.63 5.87
N LEU A 234 0.49 8.41 6.39
CA LEU A 234 1.67 7.58 6.62
C LEU A 234 2.40 7.24 5.31
N GLN A 235 1.68 6.93 4.22
CA GLN A 235 2.26 6.72 2.89
C GLN A 235 2.85 7.99 2.28
N SER A 236 2.19 9.13 2.52
CA SER A 236 2.61 10.44 2.01
C SER A 236 3.85 11.00 2.71
N ALA A 237 4.29 10.39 3.82
CA ALA A 237 5.37 10.90 4.66
C ALA A 237 6.65 11.24 3.89
N HIS A 238 6.94 10.54 2.78
CA HIS A 238 8.13 10.77 1.95
C HIS A 238 7.98 11.89 0.92
N PHE A 239 6.80 12.50 0.81
CA PHE A 239 6.41 13.44 -0.24
C PHE A 239 6.18 14.85 0.31
N GLY A 240 6.73 15.85 -0.37
CA GLY A 240 6.52 17.28 -0.08
C GLY A 240 7.33 17.86 1.09
N GLU A 241 7.95 17.04 1.93
CA GLU A 241 8.80 17.49 3.04
C GLU A 241 10.24 16.97 2.90
N PRO A 242 11.26 17.68 3.44
CA PRO A 242 12.67 17.26 3.40
C PRO A 242 12.93 15.94 4.12
N ILE A 243 12.30 15.77 5.28
CA ILE A 243 12.52 14.65 6.17
C ILE A 243 11.23 13.83 6.19
N PRO A 244 11.29 12.52 5.88
CA PRO A 244 10.08 11.72 5.86
C PRO A 244 9.39 11.67 7.23
N ARG A 245 8.24 12.32 7.35
CA ARG A 245 7.48 12.38 8.61
C ARG A 245 5.97 12.48 8.31
N PRO A 246 5.16 11.53 8.81
CA PRO A 246 3.70 11.65 8.77
C PRO A 246 3.24 12.83 9.61
N ARG A 247 2.09 13.41 9.30
CA ARG A 247 1.53 14.51 10.11
C ARG A 247 0.92 14.00 11.41
N LEU A 248 0.36 12.81 11.38
CA LEU A 248 -0.33 12.19 12.51
C LEU A 248 0.58 11.20 13.22
N VAL A 249 0.63 11.33 14.55
CA VAL A 249 1.18 10.28 15.41
C VAL A 249 0.07 9.29 15.74
N LEU A 250 0.14 8.10 15.16
CA LEU A 250 -0.77 7.01 15.48
C LEU A 250 -0.41 6.37 16.82
N SER A 251 -1.44 6.00 17.59
CA SER A 251 -1.32 5.35 18.89
C SER A 251 -2.42 4.31 19.04
N GLU A 252 -2.20 3.35 19.93
CA GLU A 252 -3.23 2.39 20.32
C GLU A 252 -4.40 3.14 20.99
N ALA A 253 -5.62 2.63 20.82
CA ALA A 253 -6.77 3.14 21.55
C ALA A 253 -6.47 2.97 23.06
N LYS A 254 -6.54 4.06 23.83
CA LYS A 254 -6.31 4.01 25.29
C LYS A 254 -7.26 2.97 25.89
N PRO A 255 -6.75 1.88 26.50
CA PRO A 255 -7.62 0.99 27.22
C PRO A 255 -8.23 1.75 28.41
N THR A 256 -9.52 1.55 28.63
CA THR A 256 -10.27 2.12 29.76
C THR A 256 -9.79 1.58 31.11
N THR A 257 -8.91 0.57 31.10
CA THR A 257 -8.26 -0.04 32.26
C THR A 257 -6.74 -0.11 32.07
N PRO A 258 -5.94 0.13 33.13
CA PRO A 258 -4.49 -0.05 33.09
C PRO A 258 -4.16 -1.55 33.16
N GLU A 259 -4.27 -2.26 32.04
CA GLU A 259 -3.78 -3.62 31.92
C GLU A 259 -2.43 -3.64 31.18
N SER A 260 -1.53 -4.52 31.62
CA SER A 260 -0.28 -4.84 30.92
C SER A 260 -0.57 -5.24 29.47
N PRO A 261 0.35 -4.99 28.52
CA PRO A 261 0.14 -5.35 27.12
C PRO A 261 -0.23 -6.83 27.00
N SER A 262 -1.45 -7.10 26.52
CA SER A 262 -1.94 -8.46 26.32
C SER A 262 -1.22 -9.07 25.11
N LEU A 263 -0.30 -10.00 25.36
CA LEU A 263 0.22 -10.87 24.30
C LEU A 263 -0.85 -11.92 23.95
N PRO A 264 -1.04 -12.26 22.66
CA PRO A 264 -0.28 -11.79 21.48
C PRO A 264 -0.68 -10.38 21.01
N LEU A 265 0.26 -9.66 20.36
CA LEU A 265 0.06 -8.28 19.87
C LEU A 265 -1.13 -8.14 18.90
N PHE A 266 -1.41 -9.21 18.14
CA PHE A 266 -2.56 -9.35 17.26
C PHE A 266 -2.87 -10.83 17.05
N THR A 267 -4.10 -11.13 16.66
CA THR A 267 -4.60 -12.51 16.48
C THR A 267 -4.97 -12.84 15.04
N ASN A 268 -5.08 -11.82 14.18
CA ASN A 268 -5.42 -11.95 12.76
C ASN A 268 -4.66 -10.89 11.93
N LEU A 269 -4.69 -11.01 10.60
CA LEU A 269 -3.94 -10.12 9.73
C LEU A 269 -4.52 -8.70 9.60
N SER A 270 -5.82 -8.52 9.84
CA SER A 270 -6.40 -7.17 9.88
C SER A 270 -5.84 -6.39 11.07
N GLU A 271 -5.80 -7.02 12.25
CA GLU A 271 -5.16 -6.45 13.44
C GLU A 271 -3.65 -6.25 13.23
N ALA A 272 -2.97 -7.21 12.58
CA ALA A 272 -1.55 -7.08 12.27
C ALA A 272 -1.28 -5.83 11.42
N ARG A 273 -2.09 -5.58 10.39
CA ARG A 273 -2.00 -4.37 9.57
C ARG A 273 -2.18 -3.10 10.39
N ASP A 274 -3.23 -3.02 11.22
CA ASP A 274 -3.49 -1.83 12.04
C ASP A 274 -2.30 -1.57 13.01
N GLN A 275 -1.74 -2.62 13.62
CA GLN A 275 -0.56 -2.52 14.48
C GLN A 275 0.71 -2.13 13.70
N CYS A 276 0.85 -2.59 12.45
CA CYS A 276 1.92 -2.17 11.55
C CYS A 276 1.86 -0.68 11.25
N ASP A 277 0.67 -0.14 10.94
CA ASP A 277 0.49 1.29 10.70
C ASP A 277 0.92 2.12 11.93
N ILE A 278 0.56 1.68 13.14
CA ILE A 278 0.99 2.33 14.40
C ILE A 278 2.52 2.25 14.57
N LEU A 279 3.12 1.09 14.35
CA LEU A 279 4.56 0.88 14.46
C LEU A 279 5.32 1.76 13.46
N MET A 280 4.90 1.77 12.20
CA MET A 280 5.50 2.57 11.13
C MET A 280 5.38 4.07 11.43
N SER A 281 4.24 4.52 11.95
CA SER A 281 4.06 5.90 12.43
C SER A 281 5.07 6.25 13.53
N LYS A 282 5.17 5.44 14.58
CA LYS A 282 6.13 5.65 15.68
C LYS A 282 7.58 5.66 15.15
N ASN A 283 7.89 4.78 14.21
CA ASN A 283 9.23 4.62 13.63
C ASN A 283 9.63 5.83 12.78
N PHE A 284 8.79 6.28 11.85
CA PHE A 284 9.10 7.44 11.00
C PHE A 284 9.27 8.71 11.82
N HIS A 285 8.43 8.94 12.85
CA HIS A 285 8.60 10.08 13.73
C HIS A 285 9.94 10.07 14.47
N PHE A 286 10.35 8.90 14.98
CA PHE A 286 11.62 8.74 15.67
C PHE A 286 12.82 8.92 14.74
N ILE A 287 12.81 8.31 13.55
CA ILE A 287 13.89 8.47 12.57
C ILE A 287 14.01 9.93 12.12
N ALA A 288 12.88 10.60 11.89
CA ALA A 288 12.84 11.99 11.52
C ALA A 288 13.43 12.88 12.64
N SER A 289 13.05 12.65 13.91
CA SER A 289 13.61 13.43 15.03
C SER A 289 15.10 13.20 15.19
N CYS A 290 15.60 11.98 14.98
CA CYS A 290 17.03 11.71 14.94
C CYS A 290 17.72 12.60 13.90
N GLY A 291 17.18 12.68 12.67
CA GLY A 291 17.73 13.49 11.58
C GLY A 291 17.76 15.00 11.83
N GLU A 292 16.94 15.51 12.74
CA GLU A 292 16.84 16.95 13.06
C GLU A 292 17.82 17.40 14.15
N TYR A 293 18.22 16.51 15.06
CA TYR A 293 19.16 16.85 16.11
C TYR A 293 20.56 17.15 15.55
N THR A 294 21.12 18.26 15.99
CA THR A 294 22.53 18.59 15.80
C THR A 294 23.44 17.55 16.48
N PRO A 295 24.72 17.42 16.07
CA PRO A 295 25.66 16.52 16.73
C PRO A 295 25.75 16.73 18.25
N GLN A 296 25.65 17.99 18.73
CA GLN A 296 25.67 18.32 20.15
C GLN A 296 24.39 17.86 20.87
N GLU A 297 23.22 18.10 20.27
CA GLU A 297 21.94 17.65 20.83
C GLU A 297 21.85 16.12 20.89
N ARG A 298 22.40 15.42 19.88
CA ARG A 298 22.48 13.95 19.90
C ARG A 298 23.29 13.44 21.10
N VAL A 299 24.41 14.08 21.44
CA VAL A 299 25.19 13.72 22.63
C VAL A 299 24.41 14.01 23.91
N GLN A 300 23.66 15.12 23.96
CA GLN A 300 22.85 15.49 25.13
C GLN A 300 21.71 14.50 25.39
N PHE A 301 21.04 14.04 24.33
CA PHE A 301 19.88 13.14 24.42
C PHE A 301 20.24 11.66 24.17
N ASP A 302 21.52 11.32 24.08
CA ASP A 302 22.02 10.00 23.64
C ASP A 302 21.32 8.84 24.36
N GLN A 303 21.27 8.87 25.69
CA GLN A 303 20.62 7.83 26.48
C GLN A 303 19.13 7.65 26.16
N GLN A 304 18.41 8.75 25.92
CA GLN A 304 16.97 8.71 25.59
C GLN A 304 16.74 8.19 24.18
N LEU A 305 17.59 8.61 23.23
CA LEU A 305 17.53 8.17 21.84
C LEU A 305 17.85 6.67 21.72
N VAL A 306 18.92 6.21 22.38
CA VAL A 306 19.30 4.79 22.41
C VAL A 306 18.21 3.95 23.08
N ALA A 307 17.67 4.39 24.22
CA ALA A 307 16.57 3.69 24.89
C ALA A 307 15.33 3.58 23.98
N ARG A 308 14.99 4.66 23.28
CA ARG A 308 13.85 4.67 22.36
C ARG A 308 14.08 3.79 21.12
N GLN A 309 15.30 3.80 20.57
CA GLN A 309 15.69 2.91 19.48
C GLN A 309 15.57 1.44 19.91
N ALA A 310 16.03 1.09 21.12
CA ALA A 310 15.91 -0.26 21.67
C ALA A 310 14.45 -0.68 21.85
N GLU A 311 13.60 0.16 22.44
CA GLU A 311 12.16 -0.12 22.62
C GLU A 311 11.47 -0.39 21.28
N LEU A 312 11.72 0.46 20.27
CA LEU A 312 11.16 0.26 18.93
C LEU A 312 11.73 -0.98 18.26
N THR A 313 13.01 -1.30 18.48
CA THR A 313 13.65 -2.51 17.96
C THR A 313 12.99 -3.75 18.54
N ASP A 314 12.76 -3.79 19.85
CA ASP A 314 12.06 -4.89 20.52
C ASP A 314 10.63 -5.05 19.97
N LEU A 315 9.93 -3.95 19.73
CA LEU A 315 8.59 -3.98 19.14
C LEU A 315 8.58 -4.55 17.71
N HIS A 316 9.59 -4.24 16.88
CA HIS A 316 9.75 -4.87 15.55
C HIS A 316 9.96 -6.40 15.68
N HIS A 317 10.77 -6.84 16.63
CA HIS A 317 11.01 -8.27 16.88
C HIS A 317 9.74 -8.99 17.33
N VAL A 318 9.00 -8.42 18.30
CA VAL A 318 7.72 -8.96 18.77
C VAL A 318 6.70 -9.05 17.64
N TYR A 319 6.63 -8.01 16.79
CA TYR A 319 5.74 -8.00 15.63
C TYR A 319 6.09 -9.13 14.65
N LEU A 320 7.35 -9.25 14.24
CA LEU A 320 7.80 -10.29 13.31
C LEU A 320 7.55 -11.70 13.85
N GLN A 321 7.80 -11.91 15.14
CA GLN A 321 7.55 -13.19 15.79
C GLN A 321 6.05 -13.52 15.85
N THR A 322 5.21 -12.54 16.18
CA THR A 322 3.75 -12.71 16.22
C THR A 322 3.20 -13.01 14.82
N LEU A 323 3.68 -12.29 13.79
CA LEU A 323 3.30 -12.53 12.40
C LEU A 323 3.75 -13.91 11.91
N PHE A 324 4.98 -14.32 12.25
CA PHE A 324 5.49 -15.65 11.93
C PHE A 324 4.66 -16.75 12.58
N ASN A 325 4.31 -16.59 13.86
CA ASN A 325 3.47 -17.56 14.56
C ASN A 325 2.08 -17.66 13.93
N LEU A 326 1.47 -16.52 13.59
CA LEU A 326 0.18 -16.45 12.91
C LEU A 326 0.21 -17.19 11.56
N ALA A 327 1.24 -16.92 10.76
CA ALA A 327 1.40 -17.53 9.44
C ALA A 327 1.72 -19.04 9.48
N ASN A 328 2.26 -19.54 10.59
CA ASN A 328 2.58 -20.95 10.81
C ASN A 328 1.58 -21.67 11.73
N THR A 329 0.42 -21.07 12.02
CA THR A 329 -0.66 -21.79 12.70
C THR A 329 -1.13 -22.97 11.83
N ASN A 330 -1.75 -23.99 12.44
CA ASN A 330 -2.32 -25.14 11.71
C ASN A 330 -3.49 -24.78 10.75
N VAL A 331 -3.75 -23.49 10.54
CA VAL A 331 -4.79 -22.96 9.65
C VAL A 331 -4.11 -22.43 8.40
N GLU A 332 -4.51 -22.94 7.24
CA GLU A 332 -4.00 -22.44 5.96
C GLU A 332 -4.52 -21.01 5.72
N LEU A 333 -3.61 -20.06 5.53
CA LEU A 333 -3.97 -18.68 5.19
C LEU A 333 -4.62 -18.60 3.81
N SER A 334 -5.61 -17.72 3.66
CA SER A 334 -6.13 -17.42 2.32
C SER A 334 -5.02 -16.83 1.43
N PRO A 335 -5.13 -16.91 0.09
CA PRO A 335 -4.16 -16.26 -0.80
C PRO A 335 -4.02 -14.75 -0.54
N LYS A 336 -5.13 -14.08 -0.18
CA LYS A 336 -5.16 -12.67 0.19
C LYS A 336 -4.36 -12.41 1.47
N ASP A 337 -4.62 -13.21 2.50
CA ASP A 337 -3.90 -13.14 3.78
C ASP A 337 -2.40 -13.41 3.61
N ARG A 338 -2.03 -14.42 2.82
CA ARG A 338 -0.63 -14.71 2.52
C ARG A 338 0.09 -13.50 1.91
N ARG A 339 -0.54 -12.85 0.93
CA ARG A 339 0.01 -11.62 0.32
C ARG A 339 0.12 -10.48 1.33
N GLY A 340 -0.91 -10.27 2.14
CA GLY A 340 -0.90 -9.29 3.23
C GLY A 340 0.26 -9.52 4.20
N ALA A 341 0.46 -10.76 4.64
CA ALA A 341 1.56 -11.13 5.55
C ALA A 341 2.94 -10.90 4.93
N MET A 342 3.14 -11.24 3.65
CA MET A 342 4.40 -10.99 2.94
C MET A 342 4.69 -9.49 2.81
N MET A 343 3.68 -8.71 2.44
CA MET A 343 3.79 -7.26 2.36
C MET A 343 4.19 -6.64 3.70
N LEU A 344 3.50 -7.02 4.78
CA LEU A 344 3.77 -6.52 6.13
C LEU A 344 5.19 -6.90 6.56
N ARG A 345 5.62 -8.14 6.31
CA ARG A 345 6.98 -8.59 6.63
C ARG A 345 8.04 -7.79 5.88
N ALA A 346 7.85 -7.49 4.60
CA ALA A 346 8.78 -6.67 3.81
C ALA A 346 8.94 -5.26 4.40
N HIS A 347 7.82 -4.64 4.80
CA HIS A 347 7.83 -3.32 5.44
C HIS A 347 8.56 -3.32 6.78
N ILE A 348 8.26 -4.30 7.65
CA ILE A 348 8.87 -4.39 8.99
C ILE A 348 10.37 -4.70 8.92
N ILE A 349 10.82 -5.50 7.95
CA ILE A 349 12.26 -5.72 7.74
C ILE A 349 12.92 -4.42 7.28
N ALA A 350 12.39 -3.75 6.25
CA ALA A 350 12.96 -2.49 5.76
C ALA A 350 12.99 -1.40 6.85
N SER A 351 11.92 -1.28 7.64
CA SER A 351 11.82 -0.30 8.71
C SER A 351 12.76 -0.58 9.88
N SER A 352 12.98 -1.86 10.22
CA SER A 352 13.93 -2.26 11.27
C SER A 352 15.38 -2.00 10.86
N ILE A 353 15.75 -2.21 9.59
CA ILE A 353 17.08 -1.85 9.06
C ILE A 353 17.29 -0.33 9.14
N HIS A 354 16.28 0.46 8.74
CA HIS A 354 16.37 1.93 8.83
C HIS A 354 16.49 2.41 10.28
N LEU A 355 15.71 1.80 11.19
CA LEU A 355 15.77 2.09 12.62
C LEU A 355 17.16 1.76 13.19
N ALA A 356 17.76 0.62 12.84
CA ALA A 356 19.08 0.23 13.33
C ALA A 356 20.17 1.24 12.91
N ALA A 357 20.06 1.81 11.70
CA ALA A 357 21.04 2.75 11.17
C ALA A 357 20.82 4.22 11.59
N CYS A 358 19.68 4.60 12.17
CA CYS A 358 19.31 6.03 12.31
C CYS A 358 20.15 6.82 13.33
N LEU A 359 20.73 6.14 14.32
CA LEU A 359 21.65 6.72 15.30
C LEU A 359 23.13 6.46 14.98
N ALA A 360 23.42 5.65 13.95
CA ALA A 360 24.79 5.29 13.60
C ALA A 360 25.58 6.53 13.13
N PRO A 361 26.82 6.74 13.62
CA PRO A 361 27.69 7.80 13.09
C PRO A 361 27.97 7.61 11.59
N ASP A 362 28.14 6.34 11.18
CA ASP A 362 28.22 5.92 9.78
C ASP A 362 27.12 4.89 9.51
N SER A 363 26.05 5.34 8.84
CA SER A 363 24.92 4.48 8.49
C SER A 363 25.28 3.41 7.46
N ASP A 364 26.30 3.64 6.62
CA ASP A 364 26.63 2.71 5.53
C ASP A 364 27.26 1.43 6.05
N VAL A 365 28.09 1.53 7.09
CA VAL A 365 28.64 0.37 7.81
C VAL A 365 27.51 -0.48 8.38
N LEU A 366 26.47 0.14 8.96
CA LEU A 366 25.33 -0.56 9.53
C LEU A 366 24.48 -1.22 8.43
N PHE A 367 24.21 -0.53 7.33
CA PHE A 367 23.48 -1.13 6.20
C PHE A 367 24.19 -2.38 5.66
N ASN A 368 25.52 -2.39 5.60
CA ASN A 368 26.29 -3.56 5.17
C ASN A 368 26.08 -4.80 6.05
N GLN A 369 25.86 -4.60 7.35
CA GLN A 369 25.58 -5.69 8.29
C GLN A 369 24.19 -6.32 8.09
N HIS A 370 23.28 -5.60 7.43
CA HIS A 370 21.89 -6.01 7.21
C HIS A 370 21.63 -6.59 5.81
N LEU A 371 22.65 -7.06 5.08
CA LEU A 371 22.51 -7.64 3.74
C LEU A 371 21.44 -8.74 3.67
N ALA A 372 21.36 -9.61 4.68
CA ALA A 372 20.34 -10.66 4.74
C ALA A 372 18.92 -10.08 4.75
N GLY A 373 18.68 -9.03 5.54
CA GLY A 373 17.38 -8.35 5.59
C GLY A 373 17.02 -7.67 4.26
N PHE A 374 18.00 -7.05 3.59
CA PHE A 374 17.78 -6.50 2.25
C PHE A 374 17.39 -7.57 1.23
N LYS A 375 18.07 -8.73 1.24
CA LYS A 375 17.74 -9.86 0.37
C LYS A 375 16.35 -10.43 0.68
N ASP A 376 15.98 -10.55 1.95
CA ASP A 376 14.65 -11.00 2.37
C ASP A 376 13.55 -10.07 1.84
N VAL A 377 13.74 -8.75 1.91
CA VAL A 377 12.80 -7.76 1.36
C VAL A 377 12.58 -7.97 -0.14
N VAL A 378 13.66 -8.11 -0.91
CA VAL A 378 13.59 -8.35 -2.36
C VAL A 378 12.89 -9.66 -2.66
N ALA A 379 13.26 -10.75 -1.98
CA ALA A 379 12.65 -12.06 -2.17
C ALA A 379 11.14 -12.05 -1.86
N LEU A 380 10.73 -11.40 -0.76
CA LEU A 380 9.31 -11.25 -0.41
C LEU A 380 8.56 -10.48 -1.50
N ALA A 381 9.14 -9.40 -2.01
CA ALA A 381 8.53 -8.61 -3.08
C ALA A 381 8.43 -9.40 -4.39
N GLU A 382 9.48 -10.10 -4.82
CA GLU A 382 9.48 -10.93 -6.03
C GLU A 382 8.44 -12.05 -5.97
N ILE A 383 8.34 -12.76 -4.83
CA ILE A 383 7.32 -13.80 -4.64
C ILE A 383 5.92 -13.17 -4.66
N LEU A 384 5.72 -12.01 -4.04
CA LEU A 384 4.43 -11.31 -4.05
C LEU A 384 4.06 -10.94 -5.49
N ILE A 385 4.94 -10.27 -6.22
CA ILE A 385 4.77 -9.88 -7.63
C ILE A 385 4.45 -11.12 -8.50
N SER A 386 5.15 -12.23 -8.28
CA SER A 386 4.90 -13.48 -8.99
C SER A 386 3.55 -14.11 -8.63
N ASP A 387 3.11 -14.07 -7.37
CA ASP A 387 1.80 -14.58 -6.94
C ASP A 387 0.67 -13.80 -7.63
N PHE A 388 0.82 -12.49 -7.75
CA PHE A 388 -0.10 -11.63 -8.52
C PHE A 388 -0.11 -11.92 -10.02
N SER A 389 1.01 -12.40 -10.56
CA SER A 389 1.13 -12.77 -11.96
C SER A 389 0.58 -14.17 -12.27
N SER A 390 0.23 -14.95 -11.24
CA SER A 390 -0.21 -16.34 -11.37
C SER A 390 -1.71 -16.48 -11.73
N PRO A 391 -2.09 -17.46 -12.56
CA PRO A 391 -3.48 -17.80 -12.90
C PRO A 391 -4.45 -18.03 -11.75
N THR A 392 -3.93 -18.49 -10.61
CA THR A 392 -4.72 -19.04 -9.50
C THR A 392 -5.02 -18.04 -8.38
N SER A 393 -4.60 -16.78 -8.51
CA SER A 393 -4.54 -15.82 -7.40
C SER A 393 -5.71 -14.84 -7.29
N SER A 394 -6.67 -14.90 -8.23
CA SER A 394 -7.85 -14.03 -8.23
C SER A 394 -8.77 -14.35 -7.04
N PRO A 395 -9.21 -13.35 -6.25
CA PRO A 395 -10.18 -13.59 -5.19
C PRO A 395 -11.49 -14.14 -5.78
N GLU A 396 -11.98 -15.25 -5.24
CA GLU A 396 -13.31 -15.79 -5.57
C GLU A 396 -14.38 -14.79 -5.10
N SER A 397 -14.89 -13.94 -5.98
CA SER A 397 -16.06 -13.12 -5.67
C SER A 397 -17.35 -13.95 -5.80
N PRO A 398 -18.22 -14.02 -4.77
CA PRO A 398 -19.52 -14.66 -4.90
C PRO A 398 -20.37 -13.94 -5.95
N GLY A 399 -20.56 -14.55 -7.11
CA GLY A 399 -21.51 -14.09 -8.13
C GLY A 399 -20.92 -13.51 -9.42
N CYS A 400 -19.60 -13.35 -9.54
CA CYS A 400 -18.98 -12.89 -10.80
C CYS A 400 -18.45 -14.08 -11.62
N LYS A 401 -19.26 -14.59 -12.56
CA LYS A 401 -18.89 -15.71 -13.46
C LYS A 401 -18.04 -15.30 -14.68
N ILE A 402 -17.47 -14.09 -14.68
CA ILE A 402 -16.67 -13.64 -15.81
C ILE A 402 -15.20 -13.91 -15.48
N ILE A 403 -14.70 -15.03 -16.00
CA ILE A 403 -13.26 -15.33 -16.07
C ILE A 403 -12.68 -14.38 -17.11
N SER A 404 -12.27 -13.18 -16.71
CA SER A 404 -11.41 -12.32 -17.53
C SER A 404 -9.96 -12.74 -17.30
N LYS A 405 -9.20 -12.92 -18.39
CA LYS A 405 -7.75 -13.14 -18.39
C LYS A 405 -7.04 -12.43 -17.23
N GLU A 406 -6.32 -13.24 -16.49
CA GLU A 406 -5.29 -12.98 -15.47
C GLU A 406 -4.68 -11.59 -15.60
N ARG A 407 -4.98 -10.72 -14.65
CA ARG A 407 -4.46 -9.35 -14.68
C ARG A 407 -4.12 -8.90 -13.27
N MET A 408 -2.86 -8.51 -13.11
CA MET A 408 -2.35 -7.85 -11.91
C MET A 408 -3.17 -6.58 -11.63
N PRO A 409 -3.41 -6.21 -10.36
CA PRO A 409 -3.98 -4.91 -10.05
C PRO A 409 -3.09 -3.83 -10.67
N THR A 410 -3.58 -2.63 -10.90
CA THR A 410 -2.69 -1.56 -11.37
C THR A 410 -2.55 -0.42 -10.37
N PHE A 411 -3.43 -0.44 -9.38
CA PHE A 411 -3.53 0.61 -8.40
C PHE A 411 -4.00 0.03 -7.07
N LEU A 412 -3.24 0.26 -6.00
CA LEU A 412 -3.52 -0.22 -4.64
C LEU A 412 -3.56 0.97 -3.69
N THR A 413 -4.43 0.92 -2.67
CA THR A 413 -4.39 1.89 -1.56
C THR A 413 -3.50 1.39 -0.41
N ASP A 414 -3.18 0.09 -0.34
CA ASP A 414 -2.26 -0.49 0.64
C ASP A 414 -0.78 -0.16 0.35
N TRP A 415 0.06 -0.39 1.36
CA TRP A 415 1.49 -0.15 1.36
C TRP A 415 2.27 -0.80 0.20
N GLY A 416 1.77 -1.93 -0.31
CA GLY A 416 2.36 -2.64 -1.45
C GLY A 416 3.82 -3.04 -1.24
N VAL A 417 4.71 -2.89 -2.22
CA VAL A 417 6.15 -3.25 -2.09
C VAL A 417 7.10 -2.22 -2.69
N VAL A 418 6.60 -1.13 -3.29
CA VAL A 418 7.43 -0.12 -3.95
C VAL A 418 8.33 0.61 -2.96
N LEU A 419 7.80 1.06 -1.82
CA LEU A 419 8.60 1.74 -0.80
C LEU A 419 9.78 0.89 -0.28
N PRO A 420 9.58 -0.36 0.18
CA PRO A 420 10.70 -1.18 0.68
C PRO A 420 11.70 -1.55 -0.43
N LEU A 421 11.24 -1.79 -1.67
CA LEU A 421 12.14 -2.01 -2.81
C LEU A 421 12.97 -0.77 -3.15
N TYR A 422 12.33 0.41 -3.15
CA TYR A 422 13.01 1.69 -3.33
C TYR A 422 14.08 1.89 -2.26
N PHE A 423 13.75 1.63 -0.99
CA PHE A 423 14.69 1.68 0.13
C PHE A 423 15.88 0.75 -0.08
N VAL A 424 15.66 -0.51 -0.48
CA VAL A 424 16.74 -1.46 -0.77
C VAL A 424 17.66 -0.92 -1.87
N ALA A 425 17.09 -0.44 -2.98
CA ALA A 425 17.87 0.02 -4.13
C ALA A 425 18.80 1.22 -3.79
N ILE A 426 18.36 2.11 -2.90
CA ILE A 426 19.12 3.33 -2.55
C ILE A 426 20.00 3.19 -1.30
N LYS A 427 19.78 2.18 -0.43
CA LYS A 427 20.52 2.02 0.83
C LYS A 427 21.41 0.78 0.88
N CYS A 428 21.08 -0.29 0.17
CA CYS A 428 21.93 -1.47 0.11
C CYS A 428 23.20 -1.17 -0.71
N ARG A 429 24.36 -1.68 -0.28
CA ARG A 429 25.65 -1.53 -1.00
C ARG A 429 26.03 -2.76 -1.84
N ASP A 430 25.26 -3.84 -1.75
CA ASP A 430 25.45 -5.04 -2.57
C ASP A 430 24.80 -4.87 -3.96
N SER A 431 25.62 -4.63 -4.98
CA SER A 431 25.15 -4.35 -6.36
C SER A 431 24.14 -5.38 -6.90
N PRO A 432 24.33 -6.71 -6.75
CA PRO A 432 23.33 -7.69 -7.17
C PRO A 432 21.96 -7.49 -6.51
N THR A 433 21.93 -7.26 -5.18
CA THR A 433 20.68 -7.04 -4.44
C THR A 433 20.00 -5.74 -4.87
N ARG A 434 20.76 -4.67 -5.13
CA ARG A 434 20.22 -3.40 -5.63
C ARG A 434 19.57 -3.56 -7.01
N HIS A 435 20.24 -4.25 -7.93
CA HIS A 435 19.71 -4.49 -9.26
C HIS A 435 18.51 -5.43 -9.26
N ALA A 436 18.47 -6.42 -8.36
CA ALA A 436 17.28 -7.24 -8.16
C ALA A 436 16.09 -6.37 -7.70
N ALA A 437 16.31 -5.44 -6.75
CA ALA A 437 15.28 -4.49 -6.34
C ALA A 437 14.81 -3.57 -7.49
N LEU A 438 15.72 -3.07 -8.32
CA LEU A 438 15.38 -2.29 -9.52
C LEU A 438 14.55 -3.10 -10.53
N ASN A 439 14.94 -4.35 -10.80
CA ASN A 439 14.20 -5.23 -11.69
C ASN A 439 12.79 -5.55 -11.15
N ALA A 440 12.65 -5.74 -9.84
CA ALA A 440 11.36 -5.92 -9.19
C ALA A 440 10.47 -4.67 -9.36
N LEU A 441 11.02 -3.46 -9.16
CA LEU A 441 10.28 -2.21 -9.41
C LEU A 441 9.85 -2.06 -10.87
N ASP A 442 10.72 -2.40 -11.83
CA ASP A 442 10.43 -2.26 -13.27
C ASP A 442 9.37 -3.26 -13.76
N SER A 443 9.39 -4.49 -13.22
CA SER A 443 8.40 -5.53 -13.52
C SER A 443 7.04 -5.29 -12.86
N TRP A 444 7.02 -4.56 -11.74
CA TRP A 444 5.80 -4.20 -11.01
C TRP A 444 5.26 -2.83 -11.43
N ARG A 445 4.78 -2.66 -12.68
CA ARG A 445 4.18 -1.39 -13.19
C ARG A 445 2.85 -1.03 -12.50
N HIS A 446 2.93 -0.45 -11.30
CA HIS A 446 1.81 -0.25 -10.37
C HIS A 446 1.94 1.07 -9.64
N ARG A 447 0.80 1.55 -9.14
CA ARG A 447 0.72 2.65 -8.20
C ARG A 447 0.20 2.16 -6.85
N GLU A 448 0.91 2.49 -5.79
CA GLU A 448 0.66 2.06 -4.41
C GLU A 448 0.52 3.30 -3.53
N GLY A 449 -0.71 3.81 -3.44
CA GLY A 449 -0.97 5.13 -2.88
C GLY A 449 -0.10 6.20 -3.56
N PHE A 450 0.77 6.85 -2.78
CA PHE A 450 1.69 7.87 -3.27
C PHE A 450 2.87 7.31 -4.09
N TRP A 451 3.18 6.03 -3.96
CA TRP A 451 4.32 5.44 -4.65
C TRP A 451 3.95 4.99 -6.07
N ASP A 452 4.71 5.45 -7.05
CA ASP A 452 4.65 5.00 -8.44
C ASP A 452 5.94 4.21 -8.71
N SER A 453 5.80 2.93 -9.09
CA SER A 453 6.96 2.04 -9.23
C SER A 453 7.92 2.45 -10.33
N ALA A 454 7.40 2.97 -11.44
CA ALA A 454 8.21 3.42 -12.56
C ALA A 454 8.99 4.68 -12.18
N LEU A 455 8.36 5.60 -11.45
CA LEU A 455 9.04 6.77 -10.90
C LEU A 455 10.11 6.37 -9.88
N ALA A 456 9.77 5.50 -8.93
CA ALA A 456 10.71 4.98 -7.93
C ALA A 456 11.92 4.31 -8.59
N HIS A 457 11.70 3.47 -9.61
CA HIS A 457 12.74 2.83 -10.39
C HIS A 457 13.66 3.84 -11.08
N LYS A 458 13.12 4.88 -11.73
CA LYS A 458 13.92 5.90 -12.43
C LYS A 458 14.79 6.68 -11.45
N ILE A 459 14.26 7.08 -10.29
CA ILE A 459 15.02 7.79 -9.24
C ILE A 459 16.11 6.87 -8.69
N ALA A 460 15.75 5.67 -8.23
CA ALA A 460 16.69 4.73 -7.63
C ALA A 460 17.78 4.31 -8.62
N SER A 461 17.44 4.12 -9.90
CA SER A 461 18.43 3.83 -10.95
C SER A 461 19.48 4.92 -11.09
N GLN A 462 19.12 6.20 -10.92
CA GLN A 462 20.14 7.27 -10.93
C GLN A 462 21.02 7.22 -9.70
N VAL A 463 20.44 6.98 -8.51
CA VAL A 463 21.21 6.78 -7.27
C VAL A 463 22.25 5.66 -7.46
N VAL A 464 21.79 4.49 -7.92
CA VAL A 464 22.64 3.32 -8.16
C VAL A 464 23.75 3.62 -9.17
N LYS A 465 23.41 4.26 -10.30
CA LYS A 465 24.40 4.62 -11.31
C LYS A 465 25.47 5.56 -10.76
N MET A 466 25.10 6.56 -9.98
CA MET A 466 26.07 7.52 -9.42
C MET A 466 27.06 6.84 -8.47
N GLU A 467 26.56 5.94 -7.63
CA GLU A 467 27.37 5.26 -6.62
C GLU A 467 28.24 4.14 -7.23
N GLU A 468 27.73 3.37 -8.18
CA GLU A 468 28.47 2.22 -8.74
C GLU A 468 29.44 2.58 -9.87
N PHE A 469 29.14 3.57 -10.72
CA PHE A 469 30.05 4.02 -11.78
C PHE A 469 31.17 4.93 -11.26
N GLY A 470 31.37 5.03 -9.94
CA GLY A 470 32.47 5.77 -9.32
C GLY A 470 32.36 7.29 -9.45
N ILE A 471 31.15 7.84 -9.67
CA ILE A 471 30.90 9.28 -9.52
C ILE A 471 30.79 9.65 -8.02
N LEU A 472 30.72 8.65 -7.14
CA LEU A 472 30.85 8.79 -5.69
C LEU A 472 31.62 7.61 -5.10
N GLY A 473 32.70 7.91 -4.36
CA GLY A 473 33.38 6.93 -3.55
C GLY A 473 32.51 6.47 -2.38
N SER A 474 32.00 5.25 -2.46
CA SER A 474 31.74 4.39 -1.31
C SER A 474 31.65 2.95 -1.81
N GLY A 475 32.76 2.20 -1.70
CA GLY A 475 32.86 0.80 -2.09
C GLY A 475 33.95 0.57 -3.12
N ALA A 476 35.15 0.24 -2.64
CA ALA A 476 36.27 -0.14 -3.48
C ALA A 476 35.90 -1.31 -4.41
N VAL A 477 35.80 -1.04 -5.71
CA VAL A 477 36.07 -2.05 -6.73
C VAL A 477 37.58 -1.95 -7.00
N LYS A 478 38.36 -2.78 -6.31
CA LYS A 478 39.72 -3.10 -6.75
C LYS A 478 39.59 -3.93 -8.03
N ILE A 479 39.71 -3.27 -9.18
CA ILE A 479 40.05 -3.95 -10.41
C ILE A 479 41.53 -4.28 -10.28
N TYR A 480 41.86 -5.57 -10.15
CA TYR A 480 43.23 -6.02 -10.35
C TYR A 480 43.52 -5.87 -11.84
N ASP A 481 44.41 -4.94 -12.19
CA ASP A 481 45.15 -5.04 -13.44
C ASP A 481 46.10 -6.22 -13.27
N ASP A 482 45.78 -7.35 -13.90
CA ASP A 482 46.73 -8.42 -14.12
C ASP A 482 47.35 -8.19 -15.50
N PRO A 483 48.62 -7.75 -15.60
CA PRO A 483 49.32 -7.64 -16.85
C PRO A 483 50.00 -8.99 -17.11
N ASP A 484 49.26 -9.94 -17.66
CA ASP A 484 49.73 -10.98 -18.59
C ASP A 484 48.67 -12.09 -18.70
N GLY A 485 48.19 -12.33 -19.93
CA GLY A 485 47.02 -13.16 -20.19
C GLY A 485 47.27 -14.67 -20.16
N ASP A 486 46.19 -15.44 -20.01
CA ASP A 486 45.85 -16.52 -20.94
C ASP A 486 44.37 -16.96 -20.80
N ILE A 487 43.91 -17.63 -21.85
CA ILE A 487 42.56 -17.96 -22.31
C ILE A 487 41.74 -18.86 -21.35
N GLY A 488 40.44 -18.57 -21.18
CA GLY A 488 39.44 -19.62 -20.92
C GLY A 488 38.18 -19.25 -20.13
N SER A 489 37.04 -19.18 -20.84
CA SER A 489 35.64 -19.13 -20.35
C SER A 489 35.16 -17.82 -19.71
N GLY A 490 34.60 -16.94 -20.55
CA GLY A 490 33.95 -15.71 -20.10
C GLY A 490 32.55 -15.97 -19.48
N PRO A 491 32.17 -15.23 -18.42
CA PRO A 491 30.77 -15.08 -18.06
C PRO A 491 30.05 -14.20 -19.10
N ARG A 492 28.88 -14.65 -19.53
CA ARG A 492 28.05 -13.99 -20.55
C ARG A 492 27.72 -12.55 -20.14
N THR A 493 28.08 -11.61 -21.00
CA THR A 493 27.66 -10.21 -20.98
C THR A 493 26.15 -10.11 -21.23
N TYR A 494 25.38 -9.69 -20.23
CA TYR A 494 24.01 -9.18 -20.40
C TYR A 494 24.05 -7.65 -20.39
N LEU A 495 24.53 -7.08 -21.49
CA LEU A 495 24.35 -5.67 -21.80
C LEU A 495 23.73 -5.61 -23.19
N GLY A 496 22.45 -5.24 -23.22
CA GLY A 496 21.82 -4.76 -24.44
C GLY A 496 22.63 -3.59 -24.98
N THR A 497 22.95 -3.66 -26.26
CA THR A 497 23.75 -2.70 -27.01
C THR A 497 23.22 -1.28 -26.86
N ALA A 498 23.84 -0.47 -26.00
CA ALA A 498 23.76 0.98 -26.09
C ALA A 498 24.69 1.42 -27.22
N THR A 499 24.10 1.77 -28.36
CA THR A 499 24.80 2.49 -29.43
C THR A 499 25.42 3.76 -28.84
N ARG A 500 26.74 3.89 -28.99
CA ARG A 500 27.50 5.11 -28.72
C ARG A 500 26.90 6.26 -29.54
N ALA A 501 26.06 7.09 -28.92
CA ALA A 501 25.82 8.44 -29.39
C ALA A 501 26.94 9.33 -28.82
N SER A 502 27.91 9.65 -29.68
CA SER A 502 28.91 10.69 -29.44
C SER A 502 28.23 12.04 -29.22
N GLY A 503 28.51 12.72 -28.10
CA GLY A 503 28.26 14.16 -27.98
C GLY A 503 27.48 14.67 -26.76
N ALA A 504 27.21 13.88 -25.73
CA ALA A 504 26.62 14.42 -24.50
C ALA A 504 27.67 15.23 -23.72
N VAL A 505 27.62 16.56 -23.86
CA VAL A 505 28.38 17.50 -23.01
C VAL A 505 27.95 17.25 -21.56
N ARG A 506 28.86 16.72 -20.73
CA ARG A 506 28.68 16.57 -19.28
C ARG A 506 28.39 17.94 -18.69
N LYS A 507 27.16 18.17 -18.19
CA LYS A 507 26.88 19.33 -17.33
C LYS A 507 27.68 19.13 -16.04
N LYS A 508 28.58 20.07 -15.72
CA LYS A 508 29.33 20.06 -14.46
C LYS A 508 28.33 20.22 -13.30
N PRO A 509 28.54 19.52 -12.16
CA PRO A 509 27.74 19.72 -10.97
C PRO A 509 27.77 21.20 -10.58
N VAL A 510 26.62 21.77 -10.25
CA VAL A 510 26.52 23.15 -9.79
C VAL A 510 26.60 23.10 -8.27
N VAL A 511 27.63 23.74 -7.73
CA VAL A 511 27.77 23.95 -6.29
C VAL A 511 26.77 25.05 -5.90
N VAL A 512 25.87 24.73 -4.98
CA VAL A 512 24.77 25.62 -4.62
C VAL A 512 24.86 25.93 -3.12
N PRO A 513 24.91 27.21 -2.71
CA PRO A 513 24.93 27.58 -1.30
C PRO A 513 23.70 27.04 -0.55
N GLN A 514 23.87 26.70 0.73
CA GLN A 514 22.87 26.08 1.61
C GLN A 514 21.48 26.77 1.59
N SER A 515 21.42 28.08 1.30
CA SER A 515 20.17 28.84 1.24
C SER A 515 19.31 28.59 -0.02
N VAL A 516 19.84 27.94 -1.06
CA VAL A 516 19.14 27.72 -2.35
C VAL A 516 18.64 26.27 -2.52
N VAL A 517 18.98 25.38 -1.58
CA VAL A 517 18.52 23.98 -1.53
C VAL A 517 17.02 23.88 -1.15
N GLY A 518 16.39 24.99 -0.78
CA GLY A 518 15.08 25.03 -0.10
C GLY A 518 13.84 25.21 -0.97
N ASP A 519 13.92 25.84 -2.14
CA ASP A 519 12.69 26.24 -2.84
C ASP A 519 12.23 25.16 -3.82
N GLU A 520 11.02 24.64 -3.58
CA GLU A 520 10.23 23.89 -4.55
C GLU A 520 9.88 24.82 -5.72
N LEU A 521 10.31 24.47 -6.94
CA LEU A 521 9.83 25.16 -8.13
C LEU A 521 8.37 24.71 -8.41
N PRO A 522 7.53 25.60 -8.96
CA PRO A 522 6.15 25.26 -9.31
C PRO A 522 6.09 24.00 -10.19
N GLY A 523 5.28 23.01 -9.80
CA GLY A 523 5.11 21.76 -10.54
C GLY A 523 6.11 20.64 -10.19
N GLN A 524 7.03 20.87 -9.25
CA GLN A 524 7.91 19.82 -8.71
C GLN A 524 7.26 19.11 -7.52
N VAL A 525 7.50 17.81 -7.41
CA VAL A 525 7.25 17.04 -6.19
C VAL A 525 8.57 16.69 -5.53
N ARG A 526 8.66 16.90 -4.22
CA ARG A 526 9.79 16.45 -3.42
C ARG A 526 9.59 15.02 -2.93
N ILE A 527 10.59 14.17 -3.09
CA ILE A 527 10.67 12.81 -2.57
C ILE A 527 11.99 12.67 -1.80
N GLY A 528 11.95 12.89 -0.48
CA GLY A 528 13.14 13.03 0.36
C GLY A 528 14.07 14.16 -0.12
N ASN A 529 15.30 13.84 -0.53
CA ASN A 529 16.28 14.82 -1.04
C ASN A 529 16.27 15.00 -2.57
N THR A 530 15.25 14.44 -3.23
CA THR A 530 15.09 14.44 -4.68
C THR A 530 13.89 15.30 -5.05
N PHE A 531 14.07 16.31 -5.90
CA PHE A 531 12.97 17.00 -6.56
C PHE A 531 12.73 16.36 -7.92
N VAL A 532 11.47 16.14 -8.25
CA VAL A 532 11.03 15.49 -9.48
C VAL A 532 10.06 16.42 -10.20
N GLU A 533 10.29 16.60 -11.50
CA GLU A 533 9.40 17.33 -12.39
C GLU A 533 9.11 16.47 -13.62
N ILE A 534 7.84 16.27 -13.94
CA ILE A 534 7.44 15.56 -15.17
C ILE A 534 7.15 16.62 -16.24
N SER A 535 7.83 16.55 -17.39
CA SER A 535 7.67 17.52 -18.48
C SER A 535 6.24 17.56 -19.03
N GLU A 536 5.82 18.69 -19.61
CA GLU A 536 4.48 18.83 -20.20
C GLU A 536 4.22 17.88 -21.37
N ASP A 537 5.26 17.60 -22.17
CA ASP A 537 5.19 16.69 -23.32
C ASP A 537 5.19 15.20 -22.94
N GLN A 538 5.33 14.87 -21.65
CA GLN A 538 5.47 13.49 -21.13
C GLN A 538 6.64 12.71 -21.76
N GLN A 539 7.65 13.41 -22.28
CA GLN A 539 8.83 12.77 -22.85
C GLN A 539 10.01 12.76 -21.88
N HIS A 540 9.99 13.59 -20.84
CA HIS A 540 11.12 13.79 -19.95
C HIS A 540 10.69 13.90 -18.47
N ILE A 541 11.54 13.41 -17.58
CA ILE A 541 11.51 13.73 -16.15
C ILE A 541 12.80 14.47 -15.81
N THR A 542 12.66 15.62 -15.18
CA THR A 542 13.79 16.30 -14.55
C THR A 542 13.89 15.84 -13.10
N ILE A 543 15.05 15.34 -12.70
CA ILE A 543 15.37 14.94 -11.35
C ILE A 543 16.49 15.84 -10.83
N ARG A 544 16.21 16.62 -9.80
CA ARG A 544 17.21 17.43 -9.10
C ARG A 544 17.53 16.78 -7.76
N MET A 545 18.75 16.33 -7.59
CA MET A 545 19.22 15.63 -6.39
C MET A 545 20.20 16.51 -5.64
N SER A 546 19.99 16.69 -4.34
CA SER A 546 20.93 17.42 -3.48
C SER A 546 21.59 16.47 -2.50
N ARG A 547 22.92 16.53 -2.39
CA ARG A 547 23.72 15.72 -1.46
C ARG A 547 24.85 16.55 -0.86
N LYS A 548 25.35 16.15 0.31
CA LYS A 548 26.59 16.67 0.86
C LYS A 548 27.77 15.97 0.20
N LEU A 549 28.80 16.71 -0.18
CA LEU A 549 30.11 16.21 -0.58
C LEU A 549 31.20 16.83 0.29
N LEU A 550 32.21 16.03 0.62
CA LEU A 550 33.41 16.50 1.29
C LEU A 550 34.38 17.05 0.25
N ARG A 551 34.88 18.28 0.46
CA ARG A 551 35.91 18.86 -0.40
C ARG A 551 37.27 18.72 0.27
N GLY A 552 38.05 17.74 -0.19
CA GLY A 552 39.48 17.64 0.12
C GLY A 552 40.21 18.89 -0.37
N GLY A 553 41.19 19.39 0.40
CA GLY A 553 42.00 20.57 0.09
C GLY A 553 42.80 20.45 -1.22
N GLY A 554 42.12 20.67 -2.34
CA GLY A 554 42.62 20.61 -3.71
C GLY A 554 41.43 20.66 -4.67
N ASN A 555 41.62 21.02 -5.94
CA ASN A 555 40.52 21.04 -6.92
C ASN A 555 39.95 19.64 -7.27
N GLU A 556 40.23 18.63 -6.45
CA GLU A 556 39.78 17.25 -6.60
C GLU A 556 39.00 16.84 -5.35
N ILE A 557 37.76 16.41 -5.57
CA ILE A 557 36.86 15.88 -4.53
C ILE A 557 37.45 14.53 -4.09
N GLN A 558 37.94 14.42 -2.85
CA GLN A 558 38.47 13.19 -2.28
C GLN A 558 37.51 12.60 -1.21
N PRO A 559 37.48 11.27 -1.04
CA PRO A 559 36.46 10.59 -0.24
C PRO A 559 36.90 10.22 1.19
N ASP A 560 38.05 10.69 1.68
CA ASP A 560 38.57 10.23 2.98
C ASP A 560 38.76 11.37 3.98
N MET A 561 38.36 11.14 5.22
CA MET A 561 38.30 12.16 6.27
C MET A 561 39.70 12.59 6.69
N THR A 562 40.14 13.74 6.20
CA THR A 562 41.25 14.45 6.84
C THR A 562 40.71 15.62 7.67
N GLN A 563 41.36 15.85 8.81
CA GLN A 563 40.98 16.86 9.79
C GLN A 563 41.16 18.26 9.18
N GLY A 564 40.14 18.74 8.45
CA GLY A 564 40.18 20.01 7.72
C GLY A 564 39.17 20.16 6.58
N ASP A 565 38.42 19.12 6.21
CA ASP A 565 37.52 19.15 5.06
C ASP A 565 36.18 19.87 5.38
N GLU A 566 35.84 20.91 4.60
CA GLU A 566 34.54 21.59 4.69
C GLU A 566 33.46 20.75 3.99
N GLU A 567 32.34 20.47 4.67
CA GLU A 567 31.16 19.84 4.08
C GLU A 567 30.42 20.85 3.17
N GLU A 568 30.33 20.57 1.87
CA GLU A 568 29.61 21.43 0.93
C GLU A 568 28.43 20.69 0.30
N TRP A 569 27.29 21.38 0.16
CA TRP A 569 26.13 20.82 -0.54
C TRP A 569 26.31 20.96 -2.06
N VAL A 570 26.11 19.86 -2.77
CA VAL A 570 26.13 19.80 -4.23
C VAL A 570 24.77 19.36 -4.74
N THR A 571 24.24 20.15 -5.68
CA THR A 571 22.98 19.85 -6.36
C THR A 571 23.26 19.45 -7.80
N GLU A 572 22.81 18.26 -8.17
CA GLU A 572 22.95 17.70 -9.50
C GLU A 572 21.59 17.65 -10.18
N ASN A 573 21.52 18.14 -11.42
CA ASN A 573 20.29 18.17 -12.21
C ASN A 573 20.40 17.15 -13.35
N TYR A 574 19.50 16.18 -13.35
CA TYR A 574 19.38 15.13 -14.34
C TYR A 574 18.11 15.33 -15.15
N GLN A 575 18.19 15.16 -16.45
CA GLN A 575 17.02 15.07 -17.31
C GLN A 575 17.01 13.67 -17.90
N LEU A 576 15.95 12.91 -17.60
CA LEU A 576 15.77 11.53 -18.03
C LEU A 576 14.66 11.47 -19.06
N THR A 577 14.88 10.75 -20.14
CA THR A 577 13.80 10.44 -21.09
C THR A 577 12.89 9.36 -20.50
N LEU A 578 11.58 9.57 -20.65
CA LEU A 578 10.53 8.68 -20.13
C LEU A 578 10.49 7.35 -20.86
#